data_AF-A0A7X8GYC3-F1
#
_entry.id   AF-A0A7X8GYC3-F1
#
_cell.length_a   1.000
_cell.length_b   1.000
_cell.length_c   1.000
_cell.angle_alpha   90.00
_cell.angle_beta   90.00
_cell.angle_gamma   90.00
#
_symmetry.space_group_name_H-M   'P 1'
#
loop_
_entity.id
_entity.type
_entity.pdbx_description
1 polymer ?
#
loop_
_entity_poly.entity_id
_entity_poly.type
_entity_poly.pdbx_seq_one_letter_code
_entity_poly.pdbx_strand_id
1 'polypeptide(L)'
;MELAKNENNFYAEIGDLLKQARNSAYKAVNTLLVQTYWQIGKRIVEQEMQGKSKANYGDYLITNLSRHLTDTFGKGFSEANLWNMRQFYQTFPEFEQFSTHCVENLSWTNL
;
A
#
# COMPACT_ATOMS: atom_id res chain seq x y z
N MET A 1 -5.83 -23.18 -42.90
CA MET A 1 -6.34 -23.55 -41.55
C MET A 1 -5.22 -23.66 -40.52
N GLU A 2 -4.03 -24.13 -40.89
CA GLU A 2 -2.87 -24.28 -39.99
C GLU A 2 -2.10 -22.96 -39.71
N LEU A 3 -1.93 -22.10 -40.73
CA LEU A 3 -1.26 -20.79 -40.58
C LEU A 3 -1.97 -19.86 -39.58
N ALA A 4 -3.30 -19.75 -39.67
CA ALA A 4 -4.10 -18.97 -38.72
C ALA A 4 -4.04 -19.51 -37.28
N LYS A 5 -3.80 -20.82 -37.10
CA LYS A 5 -3.62 -21.42 -35.77
C LYS A 5 -2.26 -21.03 -35.17
N ASN A 6 -1.22 -20.95 -36.00
CA ASN A 6 0.11 -20.49 -35.58
C ASN A 6 0.13 -19.00 -35.22
N GLU A 7 -0.59 -18.16 -35.98
CA GLU A 7 -0.74 -16.73 -35.66
C GLU A 7 -1.48 -16.51 -34.34
N ASN A 8 -2.58 -17.25 -34.10
CA ASN A 8 -3.29 -17.18 -32.83
C ASN A 8 -2.44 -17.63 -31.64
N ASN A 9 -1.60 -18.66 -31.81
CA ASN A 9 -0.68 -19.09 -30.76
C ASN A 9 0.39 -18.03 -30.48
N PHE A 10 0.97 -17.44 -31.54
CA PHE A 10 1.92 -16.33 -31.40
C PHE A 10 1.31 -15.13 -30.67
N TYR A 11 0.07 -14.72 -31.00
CA TYR A 11 -0.61 -13.64 -30.28
C TYR A 11 -0.90 -13.98 -28.82
N ALA A 12 -1.24 -15.24 -28.52
CA ALA A 12 -1.44 -15.69 -27.14
C ALA A 12 -0.13 -15.61 -26.33
N GLU A 13 0.99 -16.08 -26.90
CA GLU A 13 2.31 -16.01 -26.28
C GLU A 13 2.73 -14.57 -25.96
N ILE A 14 2.57 -13.64 -26.91
CA ILE A 14 2.83 -12.20 -26.68
C ILE A 14 1.90 -11.64 -25.60
N GLY A 15 0.62 -12.01 -25.63
CA GLY A 15 -0.36 -11.63 -24.62
C GLY A 15 0.04 -12.11 -23.22
N ASP A 16 0.57 -13.32 -23.10
CA ASP A 16 1.00 -13.88 -21.82
C ASP A 16 2.27 -13.22 -21.28
N LEU A 17 3.22 -12.86 -22.15
CA LEU A 17 4.38 -12.05 -21.75
C LEU A 17 3.93 -10.70 -21.16
N LEU A 18 2.95 -10.03 -21.79
CA LEU A 18 2.41 -8.77 -21.29
C LEU A 18 1.68 -8.94 -19.95
N LYS A 19 0.88 -10.01 -19.79
CA LYS A 19 0.21 -10.31 -18.51
C LYS A 19 1.22 -10.57 -17.41
N GLN A 20 2.26 -11.36 -17.67
CA GLN A 20 3.32 -11.64 -16.71
C GLN A 20 4.03 -10.36 -16.27
N ALA A 21 4.43 -9.51 -17.22
CA ALA A 21 5.06 -8.23 -16.91
C ALA A 21 4.19 -7.32 -16.04
N ARG A 22 2.89 -7.20 -16.37
CA ARG A 22 1.93 -6.41 -15.59
C ARG A 22 1.74 -6.97 -14.18
N ASN A 23 1.58 -8.29 -14.05
CA ASN A 23 1.42 -8.94 -12.75
C ASN A 23 2.65 -8.71 -11.86
N SER A 24 3.85 -8.82 -12.41
CA SER A 24 5.08 -8.53 -11.68
C SER A 24 5.16 -7.07 -11.23
N ALA A 25 4.77 -6.13 -12.10
CA ALA A 25 4.72 -4.71 -11.73
C ALA A 25 3.70 -4.44 -10.60
N TYR A 26 2.50 -5.01 -10.69
CA TYR A 26 1.48 -4.85 -9.64
C TYR A 26 1.93 -5.43 -8.30
N LYS A 27 2.58 -6.60 -8.30
CA LYS A 27 3.14 -7.19 -7.08
C LYS A 27 4.21 -6.29 -6.46
N ALA A 28 5.16 -5.80 -7.26
CA ALA A 28 6.21 -4.91 -6.79
C ALA A 28 5.63 -3.62 -6.17
N VAL A 29 4.67 -2.99 -6.85
CA VAL A 29 3.98 -1.80 -6.35
C VAL A 29 3.23 -2.08 -5.04
N ASN A 30 2.47 -3.18 -4.98
CA ASN A 30 1.72 -3.54 -3.78
C ASN A 30 2.62 -3.77 -2.56
N THR A 31 3.74 -4.49 -2.75
CA THR A 31 4.73 -4.71 -1.69
C THR A 31 5.25 -3.38 -1.13
N LEU A 32 5.64 -2.46 -2.02
CA LEU A 32 6.13 -1.14 -1.63
C LEU A 32 5.05 -0.32 -0.91
N LEU A 33 3.80 -0.38 -1.37
CA LEU A 33 2.70 0.33 -0.73
C LEU A 33 2.41 -0.18 0.68
N VAL A 34 2.37 -1.51 0.88
CA VAL A 34 2.14 -2.09 2.22
C VAL A 34 3.23 -1.65 3.19
N GLN A 35 4.51 -1.70 2.77
CA GLN A 35 5.62 -1.20 3.58
C GLN A 35 5.49 0.30 3.88
N THR A 36 5.14 1.11 2.87
CA THR A 36 4.98 2.56 3.03
C THR A 36 3.86 2.89 4.01
N TYR A 37 2.72 2.21 3.92
CA TYR A 37 1.58 2.40 4.80
C TYR A 37 1.88 2.03 6.25
N TRP A 38 2.66 0.96 6.47
CA TRP A 38 3.17 0.64 7.79
C TRP A 38 4.05 1.77 8.36
N GLN A 39 4.99 2.29 7.56
CA GLN A 39 5.87 3.38 7.97
C GLN A 39 5.10 4.67 8.27
N ILE A 40 4.06 4.98 7.50
CA ILE A 40 3.16 6.10 7.79
C ILE A 40 2.49 5.90 9.16
N GLY A 41 1.97 4.71 9.44
CA GLY A 41 1.41 4.36 10.74
C GLY A 41 2.37 4.60 11.90
N LYS A 42 3.61 4.15 11.76
CA LYS A 42 4.70 4.38 12.72
C LYS A 42 4.91 5.86 12.99
N ARG A 43 5.03 6.67 11.93
CA ARG A 43 5.25 8.12 12.05
C ARG A 43 4.07 8.83 12.71
N ILE A 44 2.83 8.39 12.45
CA ILE A 44 1.64 8.92 13.12
C ILE A 44 1.73 8.68 14.63
N VAL A 45 1.99 7.44 15.06
CA VAL A 45 2.10 7.11 16.49
C VAL A 45 3.24 7.87 17.17
N GLU A 46 4.40 7.95 16.54
CA GLU A 46 5.53 8.73 17.06
C GLU A 46 5.18 10.22 17.22
N GLN A 47 4.46 10.80 16.26
CA GLN A 47 4.01 12.19 16.32
C GLN A 47 2.97 12.39 17.44
N GLU A 48 2.01 11.48 17.60
CA GLU A 48 1.03 11.51 18.70
C GLU A 48 1.72 11.47 20.07
N MET A 49 2.77 10.64 20.21
CA MET A 49 3.52 10.53 21.46
C MET A 49 4.21 11.83 21.87
N GLN A 50 4.60 12.67 20.90
CA GLN A 50 5.17 14.01 21.17
C GLN A 50 4.09 15.01 21.61
N GLY A 51 2.83 14.79 21.23
CA GLY A 51 1.68 15.65 21.56
C GLY A 51 0.87 15.21 22.79
N LYS A 52 1.38 14.25 23.59
CA LYS A 52 0.68 13.56 24.70
C LYS A 52 -0.05 14.43 25.72
N SER A 53 0.31 15.70 25.87
CA SER A 53 -0.31 16.61 26.83
C SER A 53 -1.71 17.09 26.43
N LYS A 54 -2.14 16.83 25.20
CA LYS A 54 -3.43 17.30 24.68
C LYS A 54 -4.36 16.13 24.38
N ALA A 55 -5.47 16.06 25.12
CA ALA A 55 -6.62 15.28 24.71
C ALA A 55 -7.02 15.71 23.29
N ASN A 56 -7.30 14.74 22.40
CA ASN A 56 -7.72 14.94 21.00
C ASN A 56 -6.62 15.36 20.00
N TYR A 57 -5.33 15.35 20.38
CA TYR A 57 -4.26 15.66 19.42
C TYR A 57 -4.17 14.66 18.26
N GLY A 58 -4.43 13.37 18.50
CA GLY A 58 -4.45 12.34 17.46
C GLY A 58 -5.51 12.61 16.38
N ASP A 59 -6.73 12.95 16.80
CA ASP A 59 -7.83 13.27 15.89
C ASP A 59 -7.50 14.50 15.03
N TYR A 60 -6.97 15.56 15.66
CA TYR A 60 -6.52 16.76 14.95
C TYR A 60 -5.39 16.46 13.96
N LEU A 61 -4.42 15.63 14.36
CA LEU A 61 -3.30 15.24 13.52
C LEU A 61 -3.80 14.50 12.26
N ILE A 62 -4.63 13.48 12.43
CA ILE A 62 -5.14 12.67 11.32
C ILE A 62 -6.03 13.48 10.39
N THR A 63 -6.90 14.34 10.93
CA THR A 63 -7.76 15.23 10.12
C THR A 63 -6.93 16.11 9.19
N ASN A 64 -5.90 16.77 9.71
CA ASN A 64 -5.08 17.67 8.90
C ASN A 64 -4.14 16.92 7.95
N LEU A 65 -3.61 15.78 8.39
CA LEU A 65 -2.78 14.93 7.55
C LEU A 65 -3.59 14.37 6.37
N SER A 66 -4.84 13.96 6.59
CA SER A 66 -5.74 13.49 5.53
C SER A 66 -5.98 14.57 4.48
N ARG A 67 -6.33 15.78 4.91
CA ARG A 67 -6.51 16.93 4.00
C ARG A 67 -5.24 17.18 3.17
N HIS A 68 -4.10 17.34 3.85
CA HIS A 68 -2.84 17.65 3.18
C HIS A 68 -2.43 16.58 2.15
N LEU A 69 -2.51 15.31 2.53
CA LEU A 69 -2.11 14.22 1.64
C LEU A 69 -3.12 14.02 0.50
N THR A 70 -4.41 14.22 0.74
CA THR A 70 -5.43 14.15 -0.33
C THR A 70 -5.23 15.27 -1.34
N ASP A 71 -4.93 16.49 -0.89
CA ASP A 71 -4.68 17.64 -1.78
C ASP A 71 -3.39 17.46 -2.59
N THR A 72 -2.36 16.83 -1.99
CA THR A 72 -1.04 16.67 -2.62
C THR A 72 -0.97 15.45 -3.55
N PHE A 73 -1.56 14.32 -3.14
CA PHE A 73 -1.40 13.02 -3.80
C PHE A 73 -2.70 12.42 -4.34
N GLY A 74 -3.85 13.02 -4.02
CA GLY A 74 -5.16 12.57 -4.48
C GLY A 74 -5.77 11.48 -3.60
N LYS A 75 -6.56 10.60 -4.22
CA LYS A 75 -7.34 9.57 -3.52
C LYS A 75 -6.42 8.56 -2.81
N GLY A 76 -6.89 8.04 -1.67
CA GLY A 76 -6.19 7.01 -0.89
C GLY A 76 -5.77 7.45 0.51
N PHE A 77 -5.88 8.74 0.84
CA PHE A 77 -5.46 9.32 2.12
C PHE A 77 -6.62 9.89 2.95
N SER A 78 -7.76 9.21 2.93
CA SER A 78 -8.88 9.54 3.84
C SER A 78 -8.47 9.36 5.30
N GLU A 79 -9.17 10.04 6.22
CA GLU A 79 -8.94 9.87 7.66
C GLU A 79 -9.04 8.40 8.08
N ALA A 80 -10.03 7.67 7.56
CA ALA A 80 -10.20 6.23 7.81
C ALA A 80 -8.96 5.42 7.37
N ASN A 81 -8.39 5.72 6.20
CA ASN A 81 -7.18 5.04 5.74
C ASN A 81 -5.98 5.36 6.64
N LEU A 82 -5.82 6.60 7.09
CA LEU A 82 -4.74 6.98 8.01
C LEU A 82 -4.90 6.33 9.39
N TRP A 83 -6.13 6.21 9.89
CA TRP A 83 -6.43 5.42 11.08
C TRP A 83 -6.06 3.95 10.88
N ASN A 84 -6.40 3.35 9.74
CA ASN A 84 -6.00 1.97 9.44
C ASN A 84 -4.49 1.82 9.36
N MET A 85 -3.76 2.75 8.75
CA MET A 85 -2.29 2.76 8.72
C MET A 85 -1.70 2.82 10.13
N ARG A 86 -2.26 3.71 10.97
CA ARG A 86 -1.89 3.82 12.40
C ARG A 86 -2.13 2.50 13.13
N GLN A 87 -3.30 1.88 12.97
CA GLN A 87 -3.60 0.58 13.57
C GLN A 87 -2.67 -0.52 13.05
N PHE A 88 -2.37 -0.52 11.75
CA PHE A 88 -1.47 -1.50 11.15
C PHE A 88 -0.10 -1.51 11.83
N TYR A 89 0.47 -0.33 12.09
CA TYR A 89 1.70 -0.23 12.87
C TYR A 89 1.54 -0.75 14.31
N GLN A 90 0.47 -0.35 14.99
CA GLN A 90 0.23 -0.76 16.39
C GLN A 90 0.03 -2.28 16.53
N THR A 91 -0.62 -2.92 15.56
CA THR A 91 -0.85 -4.36 15.54
C THR A 91 0.42 -5.13 15.19
N PHE A 92 1.26 -4.60 14.29
CA PHE A 92 2.47 -5.27 13.81
C PHE A 92 3.73 -4.40 13.94
N PRO A 93 4.17 -4.05 15.16
CA PRO A 93 5.30 -3.12 15.38
C PRO A 93 6.65 -3.65 14.88
N GLU A 94 6.77 -4.95 14.59
CA GLU A 94 7.98 -5.60 14.07
C GLU A 94 7.90 -5.88 12.56
N PHE A 95 6.85 -5.43 11.87
CA PHE A 95 6.61 -5.75 10.45
C PHE A 95 7.81 -5.47 9.54
N GLU A 96 8.56 -4.39 9.80
CA GLU A 96 9.76 -4.02 9.03
C GLU A 96 10.77 -5.17 8.94
N GLN A 97 10.93 -5.97 10.01
CA GLN A 97 11.85 -7.10 10.09
C GLN A 97 11.37 -8.32 9.29
N PHE A 98 10.05 -8.47 9.11
CA PHE A 98 9.44 -9.60 8.39
C PHE A 98 9.02 -9.23 6.96
N SER A 99 8.99 -7.94 6.63
CA SER A 99 8.58 -7.41 5.33
C SER A 99 9.56 -7.74 4.20
N THR A 100 10.77 -8.19 4.48
CA THR A 100 11.70 -8.65 3.44
C THR A 100 11.40 -10.06 2.93
N HIS A 101 10.55 -10.83 3.63
CA HIS A 101 10.34 -12.25 3.35
C HIS A 101 8.87 -12.67 3.13
N CYS A 102 7.89 -11.82 3.47
CA CYS A 102 6.48 -12.26 3.56
C CYS A 102 5.44 -11.44 2.78
N VAL A 103 5.83 -10.41 2.00
CA VAL A 103 4.87 -9.48 1.36
C VAL A 103 4.51 -9.80 -0.09
N GLU A 104 4.99 -10.91 -0.66
CA GLU A 104 4.84 -11.19 -2.10
C GLU A 104 3.38 -11.21 -2.62
N ASN A 105 2.38 -11.32 -1.73
CA ASN A 105 0.96 -11.35 -2.09
C ASN A 105 0.04 -10.48 -1.22
N LEU A 106 0.56 -9.51 -0.45
CA LEU A 106 -0.30 -8.63 0.34
C LEU A 106 -0.74 -7.42 -0.50
N SER A 107 -2.05 -7.21 -0.61
CA SER A 107 -2.62 -5.98 -1.15
C SER A 107 -3.25 -5.19 -0.02
N TRP A 108 -3.10 -3.86 -0.06
CA TRP A 108 -3.72 -2.96 0.94
C TRP A 108 -5.23 -3.14 1.05
N THR A 109 -5.93 -3.53 -0.03
CA THR A 109 -7.36 -3.80 0.02
C THR A 109 -7.73 -5.03 0.86
N ASN A 110 -6.74 -5.86 1.23
CA ASN A 110 -6.92 -7.09 2.00
C ASN A 110 -6.36 -7.01 3.43
N LEU A 111 -5.87 -5.83 3.85
CA LEU A 111 -5.35 -5.54 5.19
C LEU A 111 -6.25 -4.50 5.88
#